data_AF-A0SYP5-F1
#
_entry.id   AF-A0SYP5-F1
#
_cell.length_a   1.000
_cell.length_b   1.000
_cell.length_c   1.000
_cell.angle_alpha   90.00
_cell.angle_beta   90.00
_cell.angle_gamma   90.00
#
_symmetry.space_group_name_H-M   'P 1'
#
loop_
_entity.id
_entity.type
_entity.pdbx_description
1 polymer ?
#
loop_
_entity_poly.entity_id
_entity_poly.type
_entity_poly.pdbx_seq_one_letter_code
_entity_poly.pdbx_strand_id
1 'polypeptide(L)' 'MTDPFLGSEALAAGVLTPYELRSRYVALHKDVYVPQGVELTAQLRAKALWLRSRRRGVLAGYSASAFHGAKWIDAD' A
#
# COMPACT_ATOMS: atom_id res chain seq x y z
N MET A 1 0.95 5.98 -9.79
CA MET A 1 1.34 4.99 -8.76
C MET A 1 0.09 4.26 -8.33
N THR A 2 -0.20 3.06 -8.84
CA THR A 2 -1.38 2.31 -8.39
C THR A 2 -1.09 1.49 -7.13
N ASP A 3 0.19 1.27 -6.83
CA ASP A 3 0.66 0.57 -5.64
C ASP A 3 0.82 1.51 -4.43
N PRO A 4 0.65 0.98 -3.19
CA PRO A 4 0.87 1.73 -1.97
C PRO A 4 2.36 2.08 -1.83
N PHE A 5 2.64 3.22 -1.20
CA PHE A 5 4.00 3.72 -1.00
C PHE A 5 4.19 4.36 0.37
N LEU A 6 5.44 4.53 0.80
CA LEU A 6 5.76 5.24 2.04
C LEU A 6 5.82 6.75 1.78
N GLY A 7 5.00 7.51 2.53
CA GLY A 7 4.93 8.96 2.39
C GLY A 7 6.27 9.63 2.69
N SER A 8 6.91 9.22 3.78
CA SER A 8 8.24 9.70 4.17
C SER A 8 9.29 9.51 3.08
N GLU A 9 9.33 8.35 2.43
CA GLU A 9 10.28 8.06 1.33
C GLU A 9 9.99 8.95 0.12
N ALA A 10 8.71 9.10 -0.27
CA ALA A 10 8.32 9.92 -1.42
C ALA A 10 8.66 11.41 -1.20
N LEU A 11 8.48 11.92 0.02
CA LEU A 11 8.84 13.30 0.38
C LEU A 11 10.36 13.48 0.42
N ALA A 12 11.10 12.56 1.04
CA ALA A 12 12.55 12.63 1.13
C ALA A 12 13.24 12.58 -0.25
N ALA A 13 12.67 11.80 -1.18
CA ALA A 13 13.13 11.73 -2.56
C ALA A 13 12.70 12.92 -3.43
N GLY A 14 11.86 13.83 -2.92
CA GLY A 14 11.34 14.97 -3.70
C GLY A 14 10.36 14.58 -4.81
N VAL A 15 9.88 13.33 -4.82
CA VAL A 15 8.93 12.83 -5.82
C VAL A 15 7.55 13.43 -5.60
N LEU A 16 7.22 13.76 -4.35
CA LEU A 16 6.01 14.46 -3.96
C LEU A 16 6.34 15.61 -3.02
N THR A 17 5.58 16.69 -3.14
CA THR A 17 5.51 17.73 -2.11
C THR A 17 4.58 17.32 -0.97
N PRO A 18 4.73 17.88 0.24
CA PRO A 18 3.78 17.66 1.33
C PRO A 18 2.34 18.04 0.97
N TYR A 19 2.16 19.03 0.10
CA TYR A 19 0.83 19.44 -0.37
C TYR A 19 0.21 18.39 -1.29
N GLU A 20 0.97 17.88 -2.27
CA GLU A 20 0.49 16.82 -3.16
C GLU A 20 0.14 15.55 -2.39
N LEU A 21 0.97 15.17 -1.42
CA LEU A 21 0.72 14.01 -0.55
C LEU A 21 -0.63 14.14 0.20
N ARG A 22 -0.95 15.31 0.73
CA ARG A 22 -2.20 15.54 1.49
C ARG A 22 -3.44 15.69 0.62
N SER A 23 -3.29 16.18 -0.61
CA SER A 23 -4.42 16.55 -1.49
C SER A 23 -4.82 15.46 -2.48
N ARG A 24 -3.89 14.56 -2.83
CA ARG A 24 -4.10 13.56 -3.90
C ARG A 24 -4.06 12.12 -3.42
N TYR A 25 -3.65 11.88 -2.18
CA TYR A 25 -3.44 10.56 -1.62
C TYR A 25 -4.14 10.39 -0.28
N VAL A 26 -4.53 9.15 0.02
CA VAL A 26 -5.17 8.77 1.27
C VAL A 26 -4.24 7.82 2.03
N ALA A 27 -4.12 8.04 3.34
CA ALA A 27 -3.35 7.14 4.20
C ALA A 27 -4.15 5.87 4.49
N LEU A 28 -3.63 4.71 4.12
CA LEU A 28 -4.21 3.41 4.47
C LEU A 28 -3.66 2.90 5.82
N HIS A 29 -2.39 3.20 6.09
CA HIS A 29 -1.74 2.98 7.39
C HIS A 29 -0.85 4.18 7.73
N LYS A 30 -0.32 4.21 8.95
CA LYS A 30 0.67 5.23 9.33
C LYS A 30 1.83 5.21 8.34
N ASP A 31 2.06 6.36 7.70
CA ASP A 31 3.09 6.60 6.68
C ASP A 31 2.90 5.82 5.36
N VAL A 32 1.78 5.12 5.15
CA VAL A 32 1.53 4.36 3.91
C VAL A 32 0.33 4.94 3.18
N TYR A 33 0.55 5.36 1.93
CA TYR A 33 -0.40 6.12 1.14
C TYR A 33 -0.74 5.40 -0.17
N VAL A 34 -1.93 5.69 -0.67
CA VAL A 34 -2.43 5.26 -1.98
C VAL A 34 -3.12 6.43 -2.68
N PRO A 35 -3.23 6.47 -4.01
CA PRO A 35 -4.00 7.51 -4.69
C PRO A 35 -5.45 7.52 -4.22
N GLN A 36 -6.03 8.71 -4.16
CA GLN A 36 -7.46 8.84 -3.92
C GLN A 36 -8.26 8.13 -5.03
N GLY A 37 -9.30 7.41 -4.63
CA GLY A 37 -10.19 6.70 -5.57
C GLY A 37 -9.64 5.38 -6.09
N VAL A 38 -8.49 4.90 -5.61
CA VAL A 38 -8.03 3.55 -5.94
C VAL A 38 -8.96 2.51 -5.31
N GLU A 39 -9.27 1.46 -6.07
CA GLU A 39 -9.94 0.28 -5.54
C GLU A 39 -9.01 -0.47 -4.58
N LEU A 40 -9.49 -0.75 -3.38
CA LEU A 40 -8.71 -1.44 -2.37
C LEU A 40 -8.87 -2.94 -2.53
N THR A 41 -7.90 -3.55 -3.21
CA THR A 41 -7.80 -5.00 -3.40
C THR A 41 -7.16 -5.71 -2.20
N ALA A 42 -7.37 -7.03 -2.06
CA ALA A 42 -6.70 -7.83 -1.04
C ALA A 42 -5.16 -7.74 -1.15
N GLN A 43 -4.64 -7.77 -2.38
CA GLN A 43 -3.22 -7.62 -2.68
C GLN A 43 -2.69 -6.24 -2.27
N LEU A 44 -3.42 -5.16 -2.58
CA LEU A 44 -3.02 -3.81 -2.24
C LEU A 44 -3.01 -3.59 -0.72
N ARG A 45 -4.02 -4.09 0.00
CA ARG A 45 -4.05 -4.07 1.47
C ARG A 45 -2.86 -4.83 2.07
N ALA A 46 -2.55 -6.01 1.54
CA ALA A 46 -1.41 -6.81 1.99
C ALA A 46 -0.06 -6.11 1.70
N LYS A 47 0.13 -5.52 0.51
CA LYS A 47 1.31 -4.68 0.19
C LYS A 47 1.46 -3.51 1.17
N ALA A 48 0.37 -2.80 1.44
CA ALA A 48 0.38 -1.65 2.34
C ALA A 48 0.77 -2.04 3.77
N LEU A 49 0.27 -3.18 4.26
CA LEU A 49 0.62 -3.69 5.58
C LEU A 49 2.10 -4.11 5.65
N TRP A 50 2.62 -4.74 4.60
CA TRP A 50 4.05 -5.07 4.50
C TRP A 50 4.93 -3.82 4.53
N LEU A 51 4.55 -2.74 3.82
CA LEU A 51 5.25 -1.46 3.90
C LEU A 51 5.21 -0.86 5.31
N ARG A 52 4.07 -0.93 6.01
CA ARG A 52 3.94 -0.48 7.40
C ARG A 52 4.92 -1.20 8.33
N SER A 53 5.21 -2.47 8.07
CA SER A 53 6.22 -3.25 8.79
C SER A 53 7.68 -2.84 8.48
N ARG A 54 7.88 -1.76 7.71
CA ARG A 54 9.16 -1.36 7.13
C ARG A 54 9.80 -2.46 6.30
N ARG A 55 8.98 -3.22 5.56
CA ARG A 55 9.42 -4.33 4.71
C ARG A 55 10.10 -5.47 5.49
N ARG A 56 9.80 -5.64 6.79
CA ARG A 56 10.39 -6.68 7.65
C ARG A 56 9.42 -7.78 8.03
N GLY A 57 8.12 -7.52 7.96
CA GLY A 57 7.09 -8.52 8.22
C GLY A 57 7.00 -9.54 7.09
N VAL A 58 6.55 -10.74 7.43
CA VAL A 58 6.23 -11.79 6.45
C VAL A 58 4.70 -11.85 6.31
N LEU A 59 4.21 -11.80 5.08
CA LEU A 59 2.79 -12.03 4.81
C LEU A 59 2.48 -13.52 5.02
N ALA A 60 1.38 -13.81 5.69
CA ALA A 60 0.94 -15.16 5.99
C ALA A 60 -0.58 -15.30 5.78
N GLY A 61 -1.06 -16.55 5.75
CA GLY A 61 -2.48 -16.86 5.58
C GLY A 61 -3.07 -16.21 4.33
N TYR A 62 -4.26 -15.62 4.45
CA TYR A 62 -4.97 -15.00 3.33
C TYR A 62 -4.18 -13.92 2.60
N SER A 63 -3.36 -13.14 3.32
CA SER A 63 -2.53 -12.10 2.69
C SER A 63 -1.44 -12.70 1.78
N ALA A 64 -0.86 -13.84 2.17
CA ALA A 64 0.07 -14.57 1.31
C ALA A 64 -0.68 -15.22 0.14
N SER A 65 -1.83 -15.84 0.40
CA SER A 65 -2.67 -16.45 -0.63
C SER A 65 -3.10 -15.47 -1.72
N ALA A 66 -3.46 -14.23 -1.35
CA ALA A 66 -3.82 -13.17 -2.29
C ALA A 66 -2.66 -12.82 -3.23
N PHE A 67 -1.41 -12.83 -2.74
CA PHE A 67 -0.22 -12.60 -3.55
C PHE A 67 0.15 -13.78 -4.44
N HIS A 68 -0.11 -15.01 -3.97
CA HIS A 68 0.15 -16.22 -4.73
C HIS A 68 -0.99 -16.60 -5.70
N GLY A 69 -2.01 -15.75 -5.85
CA GLY A 69 -3.11 -15.97 -6.79
C GLY A 69 -3.94 -17.22 -6.46
N ALA A 70 -4.14 -17.50 -5.16
CA ALA A 70 -4.94 -18.64 -4.74
C ALA A 70 -6.36 -18.54 -5.30
N LYS A 71 -6.80 -19.57 -6.03
CA LYS A 71 -8.08 -19.61 -6.78
C LYS A 71 -9.33 -19.16 -5.99
N TRP A 72 -9.33 -19.38 -4.68
CA TRP A 72 -10.49 -19.18 -3.81
C TRP A 72 -10.43 -17.88 -3.00
N ILE A 73 -9.38 -17.08 -3.20
CA ILE A 73 -9.24 -15.77 -2.59
C ILE A 73 -9.50 -14.76 -3.68
N ASP A 74 -10.57 -13.98 -3.48
CA ASP A 74 -10.88 -12.91 -4.40
C ASP A 74 -9.74 -11.91 -4.46
N ALA A 75 -9.46 -11.40 -5.65
CA ALA A 75 -8.39 -10.44 -5.83
C ALA A 75 -8.77 -9.09 -5.20
N ASP A 76 -10.07 -8.80 -5.10
CA ASP A 76 -10.64 -7.49 -4.76
C ASP A 76 -11.15 -7.37 -3.31
#